data_AF-Q2N118-F1
#
_entry.id   AF-Q2N118-F1
#
_cell.length_a   1.000
_cell.length_b   1.000
_cell.length_c   1.000
_cell.angle_alpha   90.00
_cell.angle_beta   90.00
_cell.angle_gamma   90.00
#
_symmetry.space_group_name_H-M   'P 1'
#
loop_
_entity.id
_entity.type
_entity.pdbx_description
1 polymer ?
#
loop_
_entity_poly.entity_id
_entity_poly.type
_entity_poly.pdbx_seq_one_letter_code
_entity_poly.pdbx_strand_id
1 'polypeptide(L)'
;TLTSDELVVNGIAGMSSGDDHNALTPITECDTAAQHVLASCHSLAQLEDSLVGDPLEKSVLSAMEWTLTKSDTVIPRRGKRQTLRILHRFYFNSLLKRMSAVVSCQTPGAMGSSHMVTVKGAAEVLRPMFKELPASYDAVHKYFSLCGARVLALGYKSIPELSGQELRELPRETAESELEFAGFLVVSCPLKRDSKPLIKTIKESSHHVMMITGDNPLTACHVAKQLGITSLPVVQLVNTSQGNDASSDDDWRWECPDGSPSPYPDVWPQKGIRQLTSTHQLCLTGPALSYLQTCKSRRYGDLLQDILPHVSVFARVAPKQKELVITTLKQQGFTT
;
A
#
# COMPACT_ATOMS: atom_id res chain seq x y z
N THR A 1 0.11 -5.58 -17.42
CA THR A 1 0.06 -4.37 -16.55
C THR A 1 -1.00 -3.42 -17.06
N LEU A 2 -1.87 -2.90 -16.18
CA LEU A 2 -3.14 -2.25 -16.55
C LEU A 2 -3.16 -0.72 -16.38
N THR A 3 -2.32 -0.19 -15.50
CA THR A 3 -2.14 1.25 -15.23
C THR A 3 -0.99 1.81 -16.05
N SER A 4 -1.01 3.11 -16.33
CA SER A 4 0.14 3.82 -16.91
C SER A 4 1.28 3.93 -15.91
N ASP A 5 2.49 4.12 -16.42
CA ASP A 5 3.68 4.39 -15.60
C ASP A 5 3.73 5.86 -15.15
N GLU A 6 2.88 6.72 -15.72
CA GLU A 6 2.64 8.09 -15.29
C GLU A 6 1.75 8.10 -14.05
N LEU A 7 2.38 8.31 -12.89
CA LEU A 7 1.72 8.43 -11.60
C LEU A 7 1.38 9.90 -11.34
N VAL A 8 0.13 10.17 -10.96
CA VAL A 8 -0.34 11.53 -10.69
C VAL A 8 -0.44 11.73 -9.19
N VAL A 9 0.31 12.67 -8.65
CA VAL A 9 0.24 13.06 -7.24
C VAL A 9 -0.95 13.98 -7.04
N ASN A 10 -1.98 13.52 -6.33
CA ASN A 10 -3.19 14.31 -6.10
C ASN A 10 -3.01 15.32 -4.95
N GLY A 11 -2.23 14.95 -3.93
CA GLY A 11 -1.99 15.80 -2.77
C GLY A 11 -1.86 14.99 -1.48
N ILE A 12 -1.96 15.71 -0.35
CA ILE A 12 -1.94 15.15 1.00
C ILE A 12 -3.32 15.26 1.65
N ALA A 13 -3.78 14.19 2.28
CA ALA A 13 -5.06 14.12 2.99
C ALA A 13 -4.88 13.81 4.48
N GLY A 14 -5.93 14.03 5.28
CA GLY A 14 -6.01 13.60 6.68
C GLY A 14 -5.21 14.44 7.69
N MET A 15 -4.71 15.61 7.28
CA MET A 15 -3.98 16.54 8.17
C MET A 15 -4.90 17.56 8.84
N SER A 16 -6.03 17.89 8.22
CA SER A 16 -6.92 18.95 8.68
C SER A 16 -7.86 18.48 9.79
N SER A 17 -7.91 19.24 10.89
CA SER A 17 -8.92 19.12 11.95
C SER A 17 -10.27 19.74 11.58
N GLY A 18 -10.43 20.23 10.34
CA GLY A 18 -11.68 20.81 9.84
C GLY A 18 -12.74 19.76 9.47
N ASP A 19 -13.96 20.22 9.18
CA ASP A 19 -15.13 19.37 8.91
C ASP A 19 -15.00 18.48 7.66
N ASP A 20 -14.15 18.85 6.69
CA ASP A 20 -13.90 18.02 5.49
C ASP A 20 -12.56 17.27 5.58
N HIS A 21 -12.62 16.07 6.17
CA HIS A 21 -11.47 15.18 6.29
C HIS A 21 -10.97 14.62 4.94
N ASN A 22 -11.76 14.75 3.86
CA ASN A 22 -11.40 14.26 2.52
C ASN A 22 -10.78 15.36 1.63
N ALA A 23 -10.59 16.57 2.16
CA ALA A 23 -9.92 17.63 1.44
C ALA A 23 -8.47 17.26 1.12
N LEU A 24 -8.09 17.43 -0.15
CA LEU A 24 -6.70 17.26 -0.61
C LEU A 24 -5.97 18.59 -0.52
N THR A 25 -4.90 18.62 0.27
CA THR A 25 -3.96 19.74 0.32
C THR A 25 -2.91 19.56 -0.77
N PRO A 26 -2.63 20.59 -1.60
CA PRO A 26 -1.53 20.54 -2.56
C PRO A 26 -0.20 20.18 -1.88
N ILE A 27 0.62 19.36 -2.54
CA ILE A 27 1.88 18.86 -1.95
C ILE A 27 2.91 19.98 -1.65
N THR A 28 2.76 21.14 -2.30
CA THR A 28 3.60 22.33 -2.09
C THR A 28 3.22 23.14 -0.85
N GLU A 29 1.98 22.96 -0.37
CA GLU A 29 1.32 23.73 0.69
C GLU A 29 1.07 22.89 1.96
N CYS A 30 1.42 21.60 1.96
CA CYS A 30 1.28 20.75 3.15
C CYS A 30 2.28 21.11 4.26
N ASP A 31 2.01 20.65 5.49
CA ASP A 31 2.85 20.95 6.65
C ASP A 31 4.30 20.51 6.46
N THR A 32 5.21 21.20 7.16
CA THR A 32 6.65 20.95 7.12
C THR A 32 7.00 19.50 7.43
N ALA A 33 6.28 18.84 8.35
CA ALA A 33 6.50 17.43 8.67
C ALA A 33 6.23 16.52 7.46
N ALA A 34 5.09 16.70 6.79
CA ALA A 34 4.73 15.93 5.59
C ALA A 34 5.75 16.17 4.46
N GLN A 35 6.14 17.42 4.25
CA GLN A 35 7.17 17.77 3.27
C GLN A 35 8.50 17.09 3.57
N HIS A 36 8.94 17.10 4.82
CA HIS A 36 10.18 16.45 5.22
C HIS A 36 10.14 14.94 4.95
N VAL A 37 9.02 14.27 5.28
CA VAL A 37 8.86 12.84 5.02
C VAL A 37 8.94 12.54 3.53
N LEU A 38 8.18 13.27 2.71
CA LEU A 38 8.13 13.06 1.27
C LEU A 38 9.47 13.36 0.60
N ALA A 39 10.17 14.41 1.07
CA ALA A 39 11.42 14.86 0.49
C ALA A 39 12.59 13.94 0.82
N SER A 40 12.57 13.27 1.97
CA SER A 40 13.75 12.54 2.46
C SER A 40 13.57 11.03 2.55
N CYS A 41 12.34 10.54 2.73
CA CYS A 41 12.04 9.12 2.80
C CYS A 41 11.92 8.56 1.38
N HIS A 42 13.02 8.45 0.65
CA HIS A 42 13.04 7.90 -0.71
C HIS A 42 14.33 7.11 -1.00
N SER A 43 14.26 6.22 -1.99
CA SER A 43 15.38 5.41 -2.49
C SER A 43 16.09 6.03 -3.69
N LEU A 44 15.70 7.25 -4.08
CA LEU A 44 16.29 7.97 -5.20
C LEU A 44 17.79 8.25 -4.98
N ALA A 45 18.54 8.20 -6.08
CA ALA A 45 19.95 8.54 -6.14
C ALA A 45 20.22 9.48 -7.33
N GLN A 46 21.01 10.53 -7.10
CA GLN A 46 21.44 11.45 -8.15
C GLN A 46 22.74 10.91 -8.78
N LEU A 47 22.65 10.41 -10.01
CA LEU A 47 23.82 10.06 -10.84
C LEU A 47 24.09 11.25 -11.78
N GLU A 48 25.36 11.56 -12.07
CA GLU A 48 25.83 12.61 -13.00
C GLU A 48 24.77 13.68 -13.36
N ASP A 49 23.97 13.43 -14.39
CA ASP A 49 22.91 14.33 -14.89
C ASP A 49 21.47 13.78 -14.75
N SER A 50 21.26 12.64 -14.10
CA SER A 50 19.93 12.02 -13.98
C SER A 50 19.60 11.48 -12.58
N LEU A 51 18.36 11.73 -12.18
CA LEU A 51 17.79 11.16 -10.96
C LEU A 51 17.29 9.74 -11.25
N VAL A 52 17.82 8.75 -10.53
CA VAL A 52 17.51 7.32 -10.68
C VAL A 52 16.75 6.81 -9.46
N GLY A 53 15.83 5.87 -9.66
CA GLY A 53 14.99 5.28 -8.60
C GLY A 53 13.55 5.07 -9.03
N ASP A 54 12.67 4.84 -8.05
CA ASP A 54 11.25 4.53 -8.29
C ASP A 54 10.50 5.70 -8.95
N PRO A 55 9.72 5.48 -10.03
CA PRO A 55 8.96 6.52 -10.72
C PRO A 55 8.00 7.31 -9.81
N LEU A 56 7.39 6.65 -8.82
CA LEU A 56 6.52 7.28 -7.82
C LEU A 56 7.29 8.32 -7.02
N GLU A 57 8.47 7.94 -6.54
CA GLU A 57 9.31 8.81 -5.72
C GLU A 57 9.83 9.99 -6.53
N LYS A 58 10.24 9.77 -7.79
CA LYS A 58 10.64 10.85 -8.70
C LYS A 58 9.50 11.85 -8.92
N SER A 59 8.29 11.34 -9.16
CA SER A 59 7.11 12.17 -9.39
C SER A 59 6.77 13.01 -8.16
N VAL A 60 6.84 12.41 -6.96
CA VAL A 60 6.63 13.11 -5.68
C VAL A 60 7.68 14.20 -5.45
N LEU A 61 8.98 13.89 -5.62
CA LEU A 61 10.06 14.86 -5.40
C LEU A 61 9.98 16.03 -6.40
N SER A 62 9.66 15.72 -7.65
CA SER A 62 9.46 16.73 -8.70
C SER A 62 8.22 17.60 -8.40
N ALA A 63 7.11 17.01 -7.96
CA ALA A 63 5.88 17.73 -7.64
C ALA A 63 6.04 18.68 -6.44
N MET A 64 6.91 18.34 -5.48
CA MET A 64 7.24 19.23 -4.36
C MET A 64 8.19 20.37 -4.75
N GLU A 65 8.81 20.32 -5.93
CA GLU A 65 9.90 21.21 -6.34
C GLU A 65 11.14 21.08 -5.44
N TRP A 66 11.53 19.86 -5.05
CA TRP A 66 12.78 19.59 -4.31
C TRP A 66 13.82 18.93 -5.21
N THR A 67 15.10 19.07 -4.85
CA THR A 67 16.21 18.48 -5.61
C THR A 67 17.10 17.68 -4.68
N LEU A 68 17.45 16.46 -5.10
CA LEU A 68 18.44 15.62 -4.45
C LEU A 68 19.83 15.91 -5.03
N THR A 69 20.81 16.16 -4.17
CA THR A 69 22.22 16.30 -4.56
C THR A 69 22.95 14.95 -4.53
N LYS A 70 24.15 14.90 -5.12
CA LYS A 70 25.05 13.73 -5.04
C LYS A 70 25.49 13.37 -3.62
N SER A 71 25.33 14.28 -2.65
CA SER A 71 25.69 14.11 -1.25
C SER A 71 24.51 13.70 -0.36
N ASP A 72 23.47 13.10 -0.96
CA ASP A 72 22.25 12.70 -0.24
C ASP A 72 21.59 13.83 0.54
N THR A 73 21.74 15.05 0.03
CA THR A 73 21.13 16.25 0.61
C THR A 73 19.98 16.69 -0.26
N VAL A 74 18.82 16.91 0.33
CA VAL A 74 17.61 17.33 -0.34
C VAL A 74 17.38 18.80 -0.04
N ILE A 75 17.27 19.58 -1.11
CA ILE A 75 17.22 21.04 -1.07
C ILE A 75 15.94 21.52 -1.78
N PRO A 76 15.15 22.41 -1.15
CA PRO A 76 14.00 23.04 -1.80
C PRO A 76 14.45 23.94 -2.96
N ARG A 77 13.78 23.88 -4.13
CA ARG A 77 14.09 24.78 -5.27
C ARG A 77 13.59 26.20 -5.04
N ARG A 78 12.57 26.37 -4.19
CA ARG A 78 11.96 27.66 -3.86
C ARG A 78 11.84 27.85 -2.34
N GLY A 79 12.23 29.04 -1.88
CA GLY A 79 12.10 29.48 -0.49
C GLY A 79 13.30 29.15 0.41
N LYS A 80 13.38 29.80 1.58
CA LYS A 80 14.38 29.54 2.64
C LYS A 80 13.93 28.38 3.55
N ARG A 81 13.52 27.23 2.98
CA ARG A 81 13.15 26.06 3.78
C ARG A 81 14.41 25.31 4.26
N GLN A 82 14.25 24.47 5.28
CA GLN A 82 15.34 23.69 5.87
C GLN A 82 15.92 22.71 4.85
N THR A 83 17.24 22.55 4.87
CA THR A 83 17.92 21.53 4.06
C THR A 83 17.97 20.22 4.83
N LEU A 84 17.65 19.12 4.15
CA LEU A 84 17.58 17.79 4.77
C LEU A 84 18.76 16.95 4.28
N ARG A 85 19.62 16.49 5.18
CA ARG A 85 20.67 15.52 4.84
C ARG A 85 20.23 14.14 5.26
N ILE A 86 20.14 13.21 4.32
CA ILE A 86 19.82 11.82 4.59
C ILE A 86 21.08 11.14 5.14
N LEU A 87 21.00 10.66 6.38
CA LEU A 87 22.13 10.01 7.08
C LEU A 87 22.10 8.50 6.89
N HIS A 88 20.92 7.90 6.98
CA HIS A 88 20.72 6.46 6.87
C HIS A 88 19.38 6.15 6.22
N ARG A 89 19.32 5.09 5.40
CA ARG A 89 18.11 4.65 4.70
C ARG A 89 17.80 3.21 5.04
N PHE A 90 16.59 2.98 5.54
CA PHE A 90 16.00 1.66 5.59
C PHE A 90 15.15 1.47 4.34
N TYR A 91 15.73 0.79 3.35
CA TYR A 91 15.08 0.55 2.07
C TYR A 91 13.73 -0.14 2.21
N PHE A 92 12.89 0.11 1.20
CA PHE A 92 11.59 -0.53 1.09
C PHE A 92 11.75 -2.05 1.06
N ASN A 93 11.08 -2.72 2.00
CA ASN A 93 11.00 -4.17 2.04
C ASN A 93 9.56 -4.56 1.71
N SER A 94 9.36 -5.36 0.66
CA SER A 94 8.02 -5.76 0.19
C SER A 94 7.23 -6.58 1.23
N LEU A 95 7.92 -7.27 2.14
CA LEU A 95 7.30 -7.99 3.25
C LEU A 95 6.81 -7.03 4.33
N LEU A 96 7.64 -6.03 4.67
CA LEU A 96 7.30 -5.00 5.66
C LEU A 96 6.41 -3.90 5.10
N LYS A 97 6.31 -3.75 3.77
CA LYS A 97 5.49 -2.77 3.03
C LYS A 97 5.70 -1.31 3.47
N ARG A 98 6.91 -1.00 3.94
CA ARG A 98 7.30 0.32 4.43
C ARG A 98 8.79 0.59 4.23
N MET A 99 9.14 1.87 4.29
CA MET A 99 10.51 2.34 4.29
C MET A 99 10.65 3.52 5.24
N SER A 100 11.89 3.73 5.70
CA SER A 100 12.21 4.80 6.63
C SER A 100 13.60 5.38 6.34
N ALA A 101 13.84 6.62 6.78
CA ALA A 101 15.11 7.29 6.63
C ALA A 101 15.41 8.15 7.87
N VAL A 102 16.66 8.13 8.31
CA VAL A 102 17.17 9.00 9.37
C VAL A 102 17.76 10.24 8.71
N VAL A 103 17.31 11.41 9.11
CA VAL A 103 17.62 12.68 8.47
C VAL A 103 18.12 13.70 9.47
N SER A 104 19.06 14.52 9.04
CA SER A 104 19.50 15.72 9.75
C SER A 104 18.88 16.94 9.09
N CYS A 105 18.08 17.66 9.86
CA CYS A 105 17.45 18.91 9.47
C CYS A 105 18.40 20.06 9.82
N GLN A 106 18.89 20.75 8.79
CA GLN A 106 19.76 21.91 8.95
C GLN A 106 18.96 23.17 8.60
N THR A 107 18.79 24.03 9.60
CA THR A 107 18.14 25.34 9.41
C THR A 107 19.22 26.37 9.08
N PRO A 108 19.09 27.14 7.98
CA PRO A 108 20.03 28.19 7.65
C PRO A 108 20.17 29.21 8.80
N GLY A 109 21.35 29.30 9.41
CA GLY A 109 21.65 30.25 10.50
C GLY A 109 21.47 29.72 11.92
N ALA A 110 21.03 28.47 12.13
CA ALA A 110 21.02 27.84 13.44
C ALA A 110 22.34 27.08 13.69
N MET A 111 22.88 27.16 14.92
CA MET A 111 24.11 26.48 15.34
C MET A 111 23.91 25.00 15.71
N GLY A 112 22.69 24.47 15.59
CA GLY A 112 22.34 23.09 15.92
C GLY A 112 21.65 22.36 14.76
N SER A 113 21.90 21.06 14.64
CA SER A 113 21.22 20.18 13.70
C SER A 113 20.20 19.33 14.45
N SER A 114 18.93 19.41 14.05
CA SER A 114 17.90 18.50 14.56
C SER A 114 17.96 17.18 13.79
N HIS A 115 17.68 16.06 14.47
CA HIS A 115 17.58 14.75 13.85
C HIS A 115 16.14 14.27 13.87
N MET A 116 15.73 13.59 12.79
CA MET A 116 14.38 13.06 12.66
C MET A 116 14.41 11.74 11.89
N VAL A 117 13.52 10.82 12.24
CA VAL A 117 13.19 9.67 11.40
C VAL A 117 11.97 10.05 10.57
N THR A 118 11.99 9.72 9.29
CA THR A 118 10.84 9.82 8.39
C THR A 118 10.47 8.44 7.89
N VAL A 119 9.18 8.15 7.81
CA VAL A 119 8.63 6.85 7.46
C VAL A 119 7.50 7.03 6.47
N LYS A 120 7.46 6.18 5.42
CA LYS A 120 6.30 6.06 4.55
C LYS A 120 6.00 4.60 4.24
N GLY A 121 4.72 4.27 4.12
CA GLY A 121 4.33 2.88 3.91
C GLY A 121 2.83 2.66 3.76
N ALA A 122 2.45 1.39 3.73
CA ALA A 122 1.06 0.98 3.75
C ALA A 122 0.36 1.46 5.04
N ALA A 123 -0.83 2.05 4.89
CA ALA A 123 -1.58 2.65 6.01
C ALA A 123 -1.90 1.64 7.11
N GLU A 124 -2.23 0.40 6.73
CA GLU A 124 -2.52 -0.67 7.69
C GLU A 124 -1.29 -1.14 8.47
N VAL A 125 -0.09 -0.98 7.90
CA VAL A 125 1.17 -1.38 8.56
C VAL A 125 1.69 -0.31 9.50
N LEU A 126 1.58 0.96 9.12
CA LEU A 126 2.04 2.06 9.97
C LEU A 126 1.06 2.38 11.08
N ARG A 127 -0.23 2.04 10.94
CA ARG A 127 -1.26 2.28 11.96
C ARG A 127 -0.80 1.94 13.39
N PRO A 128 -0.36 0.71 13.73
CA PRO A 128 0.06 0.37 15.09
C PRO A 128 1.38 1.02 15.54
N MET A 129 2.11 1.67 14.63
CA MET A 129 3.40 2.31 14.91
C MET A 129 3.25 3.77 15.32
N PHE A 130 2.07 4.36 15.10
CA PHE A 130 1.79 5.73 15.49
C PHE A 130 1.43 5.83 16.98
N LYS A 131 1.93 6.87 17.63
CA LYS A 131 1.64 7.17 19.04
C LYS A 131 0.20 7.63 19.23
N GLU A 132 -0.23 8.55 18.38
CA GLU A 132 -1.59 9.10 18.35
C GLU A 132 -2.08 9.13 16.91
N LEU A 133 -3.35 8.76 16.73
CA LEU A 133 -4.01 8.74 15.42
C LEU A 133 -5.27 9.60 15.46
N PRO A 134 -5.53 10.39 14.41
CA PRO A 134 -6.81 11.08 14.28
C PRO A 134 -7.94 10.06 14.12
N ALA A 135 -9.11 10.34 14.70
CA ALA A 135 -10.29 9.47 14.57
C ALA A 135 -10.72 9.27 13.10
N SER A 136 -10.39 10.24 12.23
CA SER A 136 -10.67 10.19 10.79
C SER A 136 -9.68 9.34 9.98
N TYR A 137 -8.59 8.82 10.58
CA TYR A 137 -7.53 8.08 9.87
C TYR A 137 -8.09 6.97 8.98
N ASP A 138 -8.97 6.13 9.54
CA ASP A 138 -9.57 4.99 8.82
C ASP A 138 -10.56 5.42 7.76
N ALA A 139 -11.38 6.43 8.06
CA ALA A 139 -12.38 6.93 7.14
C ALA A 139 -11.71 7.52 5.89
N VAL A 140 -10.68 8.33 6.07
CA VAL A 140 -9.91 8.96 4.99
C VAL A 140 -9.17 7.90 4.16
N HIS A 141 -8.45 6.99 4.82
CA HIS A 141 -7.77 5.88 4.13
C HIS A 141 -8.75 5.04 3.29
N LYS A 142 -9.90 4.69 3.87
CA LYS A 142 -10.94 3.91 3.20
C LYS A 142 -11.53 4.67 2.02
N TYR A 143 -11.86 5.95 2.18
CA TYR A 143 -12.43 6.80 1.14
C TYR A 143 -11.52 6.85 -0.10
N PHE A 144 -10.26 7.24 0.06
CA PHE A 144 -9.33 7.35 -1.07
C PHE A 144 -8.99 5.99 -1.70
N SER A 145 -8.90 4.93 -0.89
CA SER A 145 -8.70 3.56 -1.41
C SER A 145 -9.90 3.09 -2.24
N LEU A 146 -11.14 3.44 -1.84
CA LEU A 146 -12.37 3.17 -2.58
C LEU A 146 -12.48 3.98 -3.87
N CYS A 147 -11.83 5.13 -3.95
CA CYS A 147 -11.68 5.91 -5.19
C CYS A 147 -10.61 5.34 -6.13
N GLY A 148 -9.98 4.21 -5.78
CA GLY A 148 -8.92 3.60 -6.60
C GLY A 148 -7.58 4.32 -6.52
N ALA A 149 -7.40 5.24 -5.56
CA ALA A 149 -6.11 5.88 -5.34
C ALA A 149 -5.18 4.94 -4.55
N ARG A 150 -3.88 5.09 -4.79
CA ARG A 150 -2.83 4.53 -3.97
C ARG A 150 -2.58 5.48 -2.80
N VAL A 151 -2.88 5.01 -1.60
CA VAL A 151 -2.75 5.78 -0.36
C VAL A 151 -1.52 5.30 0.41
N LEU A 152 -0.61 6.22 0.75
CA LEU A 152 0.55 5.93 1.60
C LEU A 152 0.47 6.77 2.87
N ALA A 153 0.58 6.13 4.02
CA ALA A 153 0.69 6.84 5.30
C ALA A 153 2.09 7.42 5.45
N LEU A 154 2.15 8.64 5.96
CA LEU A 154 3.38 9.36 6.26
C LEU A 154 3.52 9.49 7.78
N GLY A 155 4.72 9.23 8.28
CA GLY A 155 5.04 9.35 9.69
C GLY A 155 6.42 9.92 9.93
N TYR A 156 6.62 10.54 11.07
CA TYR A 156 7.92 11.03 11.49
C TYR A 156 8.13 10.86 12.99
N LYS A 157 9.38 10.94 13.42
CA LYS A 157 9.78 10.91 14.83
C LYS A 157 10.97 11.82 15.04
N SER A 158 10.81 12.83 15.88
CA SER A 158 11.94 13.68 16.29
C SER A 158 12.87 12.87 17.20
N ILE A 159 14.17 12.85 16.88
CA ILE A 159 15.19 12.20 17.70
C ILE A 159 15.94 13.28 18.48
N PRO A 160 16.19 13.09 19.78
CA PRO A 160 17.09 13.97 20.53
C PRO A 160 18.50 14.00 19.91
N GLU A 161 19.33 14.97 20.30
CA GLU A 161 20.71 15.07 19.83
C GLU A 161 21.52 13.83 20.23
N LEU A 162 21.58 12.85 19.31
CA LEU A 162 22.42 11.67 19.40
C LEU A 162 23.73 11.92 18.66
N SER A 163 24.79 11.20 19.06
CA SER A 163 26.04 11.24 18.32
C SER A 163 25.88 10.66 16.90
N GLY A 164 26.71 11.12 15.97
CA GLY A 164 26.68 10.64 14.58
C GLY A 164 27.01 9.15 14.39
N GLN A 165 27.50 8.46 15.43
CA GLN A 165 27.69 7.02 15.44
C GLN A 165 26.40 6.29 15.85
N GLU A 166 25.75 6.73 16.93
CA GLU A 166 24.47 6.19 17.40
C GLU A 166 23.36 6.29 16.36
N LEU A 167 23.35 7.37 15.56
CA LEU A 167 22.39 7.54 14.47
C LEU A 167 22.58 6.53 13.31
N ARG A 168 23.81 6.05 13.10
CA ARG A 168 24.12 5.08 12.03
C ARG A 168 23.87 3.65 12.47
N GLU A 169 24.04 3.37 13.75
CA GLU A 169 23.81 2.06 14.36
C GLU A 169 22.37 1.90 14.88
N LEU A 170 21.50 2.90 14.67
CA LEU A 170 20.11 2.87 15.13
C LEU A 170 19.38 1.67 14.50
N PRO A 171 18.82 0.75 15.31
CA PRO A 171 18.05 -0.37 14.79
C PRO A 171 16.74 0.12 14.17
N ARG A 172 16.29 -0.60 13.14
CA ARG A 172 15.10 -0.24 12.36
C ARG A 172 13.84 -0.19 13.23
N GLU A 173 13.73 -1.12 14.17
CA GLU A 173 12.58 -1.27 15.07
C GLU A 173 12.40 -0.05 15.98
N THR A 174 13.50 0.54 16.45
CA THR A 174 13.49 1.76 17.27
C THR A 174 13.23 3.01 16.44
N ALA A 175 13.68 3.02 15.18
CA ALA A 175 13.41 4.09 14.24
C ALA A 175 11.94 4.15 13.82
N GLU A 176 11.30 2.98 13.66
CA GLU A 176 9.93 2.83 13.16
C GLU A 176 8.88 2.69 14.29
N SER A 177 9.17 3.14 15.52
CA SER A 177 8.26 3.09 16.67
C SER A 177 7.86 4.47 17.18
N GLU A 178 6.68 4.60 17.80
CA GLU A 178 6.16 5.85 18.40
C GLU A 178 6.18 7.03 17.42
N LEU A 179 5.70 6.79 16.21
CA LEU A 179 5.67 7.77 15.14
C LEU A 179 4.54 8.80 15.36
N GLU A 180 4.75 10.02 14.89
CA GLU A 180 3.71 11.03 14.72
C GLU A 180 3.17 10.97 13.29
N PHE A 181 1.85 11.08 13.15
CA PHE A 181 1.18 11.02 11.85
C PHE A 181 1.32 12.35 11.10
N ALA A 182 1.81 12.30 9.85
CA ALA A 182 2.01 13.48 8.99
C ALA A 182 1.06 13.52 7.79
N GLY A 183 0.00 12.71 7.78
CA GLY A 183 -0.98 12.68 6.68
C GLY A 183 -0.83 11.50 5.73
N PHE A 184 -1.70 11.48 4.73
CA PHE A 184 -1.72 10.48 3.66
C PHE A 184 -1.29 11.09 2.34
N LEU A 185 -0.28 10.52 1.70
CA LEU A 185 0.00 10.80 0.30
C LEU A 185 -1.00 10.04 -0.58
N VAL A 186 -1.78 10.79 -1.37
CA VAL A 186 -2.77 10.25 -2.30
C VAL A 186 -2.22 10.34 -3.72
N VAL A 187 -2.07 9.19 -4.37
CA VAL A 187 -1.55 9.10 -5.74
C VAL A 187 -2.54 8.33 -6.61
N SER A 188 -2.93 8.92 -7.74
CA SER A 188 -3.74 8.25 -8.73
C SER A 188 -2.86 7.51 -9.74
N CYS A 189 -3.24 6.27 -10.02
CA CYS A 189 -2.65 5.46 -11.09
C CYS A 189 -3.65 5.39 -12.25
N PRO A 190 -3.59 6.31 -13.24
CA PRO A 190 -4.53 6.27 -14.35
C PRO A 190 -4.44 4.94 -15.10
N LEU A 191 -5.58 4.47 -15.58
CA LEU A 191 -5.64 3.27 -16.42
C LEU A 191 -5.11 3.60 -17.81
N LYS A 192 -4.40 2.65 -18.43
CA LYS A 192 -4.06 2.79 -19.86
C LYS A 192 -5.35 2.87 -20.67
N ARG A 193 -5.38 3.74 -21.68
CA ARG A 193 -6.57 3.97 -22.53
C ARG A 193 -7.09 2.68 -23.16
N ASP A 194 -6.19 1.77 -23.53
CA ASP A 194 -6.52 0.51 -24.18
C ASP A 194 -6.87 -0.63 -23.22
N SER A 195 -6.67 -0.46 -21.90
CA SER A 195 -6.88 -1.55 -20.93
C SER A 195 -8.33 -2.03 -20.92
N LYS A 196 -9.30 -1.11 -20.84
CA LYS A 196 -10.73 -1.46 -20.79
C LYS A 196 -11.24 -2.16 -22.06
N PRO A 197 -11.02 -1.63 -23.29
CA PRO A 197 -11.47 -2.31 -24.50
C PRO A 197 -10.77 -3.68 -24.69
N LEU A 198 -9.48 -3.80 -24.35
CA LEU A 198 -8.77 -5.07 -24.47
C LEU A 198 -9.35 -6.14 -23.54
N ILE A 199 -9.60 -5.81 -22.27
CA ILE A 199 -10.23 -6.76 -21.32
C ILE A 199 -11.61 -7.20 -21.82
N LYS A 200 -12.39 -6.27 -22.41
CA LYS A 200 -13.68 -6.60 -23.01
C LYS A 200 -13.53 -7.63 -24.14
N THR A 201 -12.62 -7.40 -25.09
CA THR A 201 -12.37 -8.34 -26.19
C THR A 201 -11.90 -9.71 -25.71
N ILE A 202 -11.03 -9.76 -24.69
CA ILE A 202 -10.57 -11.02 -24.09
C ILE A 202 -11.76 -11.79 -23.50
N LYS A 203 -12.64 -11.12 -22.73
CA LYS A 203 -13.84 -11.76 -22.17
C LYS A 203 -14.82 -12.24 -23.26
N GLU A 204 -15.01 -11.46 -24.32
CA GLU A 204 -15.85 -11.83 -25.47
C GLU A 204 -15.30 -13.05 -26.23
N SER A 205 -13.98 -13.24 -26.23
CA SER A 205 -13.32 -14.43 -26.79
C SER A 205 -13.35 -15.67 -25.88
N SER A 206 -14.24 -15.70 -24.87
CA SER A 206 -14.40 -16.82 -23.91
C SER A 206 -13.17 -17.13 -23.04
N HIS A 207 -12.23 -16.19 -22.92
CA HIS A 207 -11.13 -16.33 -21.98
C HIS A 207 -11.56 -15.88 -20.57
N HIS A 208 -11.09 -16.62 -19.57
CA HIS A 208 -11.25 -16.21 -18.17
C HIS A 208 -10.17 -15.19 -17.79
N VAL A 209 -10.58 -14.08 -17.19
CA VAL A 209 -9.69 -12.96 -16.85
C VAL A 209 -9.58 -12.82 -15.33
N MET A 210 -8.36 -12.92 -14.80
CA MET A 210 -8.03 -12.69 -13.40
C MET A 210 -7.06 -11.51 -13.27
N MET A 211 -7.15 -10.75 -12.17
CA MET A 211 -6.19 -9.71 -11.82
C MET A 211 -5.30 -10.18 -10.67
N ILE A 212 -3.97 -10.02 -10.80
CA ILE A 212 -3.00 -10.33 -9.73
C ILE A 212 -2.15 -9.08 -9.44
N THR A 213 -2.31 -8.48 -8.25
CA THR A 213 -1.64 -7.23 -7.86
C THR A 213 -1.06 -7.25 -6.44
N GLY A 214 -0.07 -6.38 -6.19
CA GLY A 214 0.51 -6.10 -4.87
C GLY A 214 -0.20 -4.98 -4.10
N ASP A 215 -1.17 -4.31 -4.73
CA ASP A 215 -1.92 -3.20 -4.13
C ASP A 215 -2.94 -3.67 -3.08
N ASN A 216 -3.51 -2.70 -2.35
CA ASN A 216 -4.58 -2.93 -1.38
C ASN A 216 -5.81 -3.56 -2.08
N PRO A 217 -6.50 -4.53 -1.44
CA PRO A 217 -7.73 -5.13 -1.97
C PRO A 217 -8.79 -4.11 -2.40
N LEU A 218 -8.95 -3.00 -1.66
CA LEU A 218 -9.89 -1.92 -1.98
C LEU A 218 -9.61 -1.32 -3.37
N THR A 219 -8.36 -0.90 -3.58
CA THR A 219 -7.89 -0.32 -4.85
C THR A 219 -7.99 -1.34 -5.98
N ALA A 220 -7.57 -2.59 -5.73
CA ALA A 220 -7.59 -3.66 -6.71
C ALA A 220 -9.03 -3.98 -7.18
N CYS A 221 -9.98 -4.08 -6.24
CA CYS A 221 -11.38 -4.31 -6.55
C CYS A 221 -12.00 -3.13 -7.32
N HIS A 222 -11.64 -1.89 -6.96
CA HIS A 222 -12.08 -0.70 -7.69
C HIS A 222 -11.61 -0.74 -9.15
N VAL A 223 -10.31 -0.98 -9.38
CA VAL A 223 -9.74 -1.06 -10.74
C VAL A 223 -10.33 -2.23 -11.51
N ALA A 224 -10.52 -3.39 -10.87
CA ALA A 224 -11.14 -4.56 -11.50
C ALA A 224 -12.58 -4.28 -11.96
N LYS A 225 -13.35 -3.53 -11.16
CA LYS A 225 -14.70 -3.10 -11.50
C LYS A 225 -14.71 -2.10 -12.66
N GLN A 226 -13.80 -1.11 -12.65
CA GLN A 226 -13.70 -0.13 -13.74
C GLN A 226 -13.34 -0.76 -15.09
N LEU A 227 -12.48 -1.79 -15.08
CA LEU A 227 -12.07 -2.55 -16.26
C LEU A 227 -13.09 -3.61 -16.70
N GLY A 228 -14.13 -3.86 -15.90
CA GLY A 228 -15.13 -4.90 -16.18
C GLY A 228 -14.61 -6.32 -15.98
N ILE A 229 -13.53 -6.50 -15.22
CA ILE A 229 -13.06 -7.83 -14.77
C ILE A 229 -14.10 -8.40 -13.81
N THR A 230 -14.55 -7.57 -12.85
CA THR A 230 -15.65 -7.87 -11.95
C THR A 230 -16.93 -7.15 -12.37
N SER A 231 -18.07 -7.85 -12.27
CA SER A 231 -19.42 -7.37 -12.54
C SER A 231 -20.39 -7.62 -11.38
N LEU A 232 -20.04 -8.51 -10.46
CA LEU A 232 -20.80 -8.79 -9.24
C LEU A 232 -20.14 -8.12 -8.03
N PRO A 233 -20.86 -7.98 -6.90
CA PRO A 233 -20.25 -7.60 -5.62
C PRO A 233 -19.07 -8.53 -5.31
N VAL A 234 -17.97 -7.94 -4.83
CA VAL A 234 -16.75 -8.69 -4.50
C VAL A 234 -16.73 -8.96 -3.01
N VAL A 235 -16.33 -10.16 -2.61
CA VAL A 235 -16.02 -10.53 -1.22
C VAL A 235 -14.56 -10.93 -1.10
N GLN A 236 -13.97 -10.66 0.05
CA GLN A 236 -12.61 -11.05 0.39
C GLN A 236 -12.58 -11.94 1.62
N LEU A 237 -11.64 -12.89 1.62
CA LEU A 237 -11.37 -13.74 2.78
C LEU A 237 -10.41 -12.98 3.70
N VAL A 238 -10.88 -12.68 4.91
CA VAL A 238 -10.14 -11.91 5.90
C VAL A 238 -10.02 -12.68 7.20
N ASN A 239 -8.92 -12.43 7.91
CA ASN A 239 -8.72 -12.90 9.26
C ASN A 239 -9.29 -11.86 10.24
N THR A 240 -10.12 -12.32 11.17
CA THR A 240 -10.83 -11.53 12.16
C THR A 240 -10.14 -11.50 13.52
N SER A 241 -9.14 -12.35 13.75
CA SER A 241 -8.37 -12.32 14.99
C SER A 241 -7.43 -11.10 14.99
N GLN A 242 -7.46 -10.34 16.09
CA GLN A 242 -6.63 -9.13 16.24
C GLN A 242 -5.17 -9.45 16.66
N GLY A 243 -4.62 -10.60 16.25
CA GLY A 243 -3.27 -11.03 16.63
C GLY A 243 -2.61 -11.89 15.55
N ASN A 244 -1.28 -11.98 15.60
CA ASN A 244 -0.49 -12.79 14.64
C ASN A 244 -0.69 -14.31 14.79
N ASP A 245 -1.43 -14.77 15.80
CA ASP A 245 -1.68 -16.19 16.06
C ASP A 245 -2.95 -16.68 15.35
N ALA A 246 -2.90 -16.70 14.02
CA ALA A 246 -3.91 -17.31 13.16
C ALA A 246 -3.83 -18.84 13.27
N SER A 247 -4.35 -19.42 14.35
CA SER A 247 -4.25 -20.86 14.61
C SER A 247 -5.58 -21.60 14.53
N SER A 248 -6.72 -20.90 14.41
CA SER A 248 -8.04 -21.53 14.27
C SER A 248 -8.73 -21.18 12.94
N ASP A 249 -9.44 -22.16 12.37
CA ASP A 249 -10.24 -21.97 11.15
C ASP A 249 -11.42 -21.00 11.37
N ASP A 250 -11.85 -20.84 12.63
CA ASP A 250 -12.98 -19.98 13.03
C ASP A 250 -12.64 -18.48 12.96
N ASP A 251 -11.36 -18.13 12.86
CA ASP A 251 -10.90 -16.74 12.77
C ASP A 251 -11.04 -16.16 11.35
N TRP A 252 -11.35 -16.97 10.34
CA TRP A 252 -11.45 -16.52 8.94
C TRP A 252 -12.91 -16.42 8.49
N ARG A 253 -13.25 -15.35 7.76
CA ARG A 253 -14.59 -15.19 7.17
C ARG A 253 -14.57 -14.37 5.88
N TRP A 254 -15.65 -14.47 5.12
CA TRP A 254 -15.87 -13.59 3.98
C TRP A 254 -16.44 -12.25 4.45
N GLU A 255 -15.82 -11.18 3.99
CA GLU A 255 -16.30 -9.81 4.18
C GLU A 255 -16.27 -9.06 2.84
N CYS A 256 -17.08 -8.02 2.71
CA CYS A 256 -16.92 -7.11 1.59
C CYS A 256 -15.59 -6.33 1.76
N PRO A 257 -14.95 -5.88 0.67
CA PRO A 257 -13.74 -5.06 0.73
C PRO A 257 -13.88 -3.81 1.60
N ASP A 258 -15.09 -3.23 1.65
CA ASP A 258 -15.41 -2.07 2.48
C ASP A 258 -15.64 -2.39 3.96
N GLY A 259 -15.54 -3.65 4.38
CA GLY A 259 -15.78 -4.09 5.75
C GLY A 259 -17.25 -4.25 6.12
N SER A 260 -18.17 -4.15 5.15
CA SER A 260 -19.54 -4.57 5.39
C SER A 260 -19.62 -6.10 5.52
N PRO A 261 -20.48 -6.63 6.41
CA PRO A 261 -20.61 -8.06 6.62
C PRO A 261 -21.06 -8.73 5.33
N SER A 262 -20.40 -9.84 4.96
CA SER A 262 -20.88 -10.64 3.85
C SER A 262 -22.05 -11.52 4.31
N PRO A 263 -22.90 -12.00 3.38
CA PRO A 263 -23.93 -12.97 3.70
C PRO A 263 -23.39 -14.36 4.08
N TYR A 264 -22.07 -14.58 4.01
CA TYR A 264 -21.41 -15.85 4.26
C TYR A 264 -20.36 -15.70 5.38
N PRO A 265 -20.76 -15.87 6.65
CA PRO A 265 -19.84 -15.72 7.78
C PRO A 265 -18.82 -16.86 7.87
N ASP A 266 -19.07 -18.02 7.25
CA ASP A 266 -18.16 -19.17 7.26
C ASP A 266 -17.16 -19.10 6.09
N VAL A 267 -15.91 -19.52 6.33
CA VAL A 267 -14.89 -19.71 5.27
C VAL A 267 -15.41 -20.55 4.12
N TRP A 268 -16.10 -21.65 4.45
CA TRP A 268 -16.70 -22.55 3.48
C TRP A 268 -18.22 -22.58 3.64
N PRO A 269 -18.97 -22.05 2.67
CA PRO A 269 -20.44 -22.08 2.74
C PRO A 269 -20.95 -23.51 2.82
N GLN A 270 -21.98 -23.76 3.63
CA GLN A 270 -22.58 -25.11 3.79
C GLN A 270 -23.06 -25.73 2.47
N LYS A 271 -23.49 -24.91 1.51
CA LYS A 271 -23.91 -25.36 0.17
C LYS A 271 -22.79 -25.32 -0.87
N GLY A 272 -21.54 -25.17 -0.43
CA GLY A 272 -20.33 -25.12 -1.25
C GLY A 272 -20.05 -23.76 -1.88
N ILE A 273 -18.86 -23.64 -2.46
CA ILE A 273 -18.36 -22.37 -3.04
C ILE A 273 -19.21 -21.85 -4.20
N ARG A 274 -19.92 -22.75 -4.92
CA ARG A 274 -20.76 -22.38 -6.07
C ARG A 274 -21.86 -21.38 -5.71
N GLN A 275 -22.45 -21.50 -4.52
CA GLN A 275 -23.48 -20.58 -4.05
C GLN A 275 -22.91 -19.16 -3.82
N LEU A 276 -21.67 -19.08 -3.35
CA LEU A 276 -20.98 -17.81 -3.18
C LEU A 276 -20.66 -17.20 -4.55
N THR A 277 -20.08 -18.00 -5.45
CA THR A 277 -19.62 -17.54 -6.77
C THR A 277 -20.77 -17.20 -7.74
N SER A 278 -22.00 -17.62 -7.46
CA SER A 278 -23.16 -17.26 -8.28
C SER A 278 -23.68 -15.86 -7.99
N THR A 279 -23.40 -15.33 -6.78
CA THR A 279 -23.88 -14.01 -6.33
C THR A 279 -22.75 -13.00 -6.15
N HIS A 280 -21.53 -13.48 -5.88
CA HIS A 280 -20.37 -12.67 -5.58
C HIS A 280 -19.15 -13.14 -6.36
N GLN A 281 -18.20 -12.24 -6.56
CA GLN A 281 -16.86 -12.58 -7.05
C GLN A 281 -15.85 -12.56 -5.92
N LEU A 282 -14.80 -13.37 -6.03
CA LEU A 282 -13.85 -13.55 -4.94
C LEU A 282 -12.60 -12.70 -5.14
N CYS A 283 -12.14 -12.09 -4.05
CA CYS A 283 -10.86 -11.43 -3.91
C CYS A 283 -10.03 -12.14 -2.83
N LEU A 284 -8.89 -12.73 -3.20
CA LEU A 284 -7.99 -13.35 -2.23
C LEU A 284 -6.80 -12.44 -1.93
N THR A 285 -6.46 -12.32 -0.65
CA THR A 285 -5.28 -11.59 -0.21
C THR A 285 -4.08 -12.52 -0.02
N GLY A 286 -2.86 -11.97 0.00
CA GLY A 286 -1.66 -12.74 0.34
C GLY A 286 -1.80 -13.59 1.63
N PRO A 287 -2.25 -13.02 2.77
CA PRO A 287 -2.50 -13.79 3.99
C PRO A 287 -3.56 -14.90 3.80
N ALA A 288 -4.65 -14.61 3.09
CA ALA A 288 -5.69 -15.59 2.81
C ALA A 288 -5.17 -16.78 1.98
N LEU A 289 -4.32 -16.52 0.98
CA LEU A 289 -3.65 -17.58 0.23
C LEU A 289 -2.77 -18.45 1.12
N SER A 290 -1.95 -17.84 1.98
CA SER A 290 -1.10 -18.60 2.91
C SER A 290 -1.95 -19.47 3.85
N TYR A 291 -3.04 -18.92 4.37
CA TYR A 291 -3.99 -19.68 5.19
C TYR A 291 -4.58 -20.87 4.42
N LEU A 292 -5.11 -20.65 3.22
CA LEU A 292 -5.70 -21.71 2.38
C LEU A 292 -4.68 -22.80 2.01
N GLN A 293 -3.39 -22.48 1.89
CA GLN A 293 -2.34 -23.48 1.69
C GLN A 293 -2.09 -24.35 2.93
N THR A 294 -2.14 -23.75 4.12
CA THR A 294 -1.89 -24.44 5.39
C THR A 294 -3.13 -25.16 5.93
N CYS A 295 -4.32 -24.66 5.60
CA CYS A 295 -5.61 -25.19 6.01
C CYS A 295 -5.93 -26.45 5.19
N LYS A 296 -5.25 -27.56 5.51
CA LYS A 296 -5.64 -28.91 5.08
C LYS A 296 -6.64 -29.49 6.07
N SER A 297 -7.70 -28.75 6.35
CA SER A 297 -8.68 -29.15 7.34
C SER A 297 -9.41 -30.39 6.83
N ARG A 298 -9.47 -31.46 7.65
CA ARG A 298 -10.20 -32.71 7.33
C ARG A 298 -11.67 -32.48 6.94
N ARG A 299 -12.20 -31.31 7.26
CA ARG A 299 -13.60 -30.91 7.06
C ARG A 299 -13.92 -30.46 5.63
N TYR A 300 -12.95 -29.92 4.87
CA TYR A 300 -13.26 -29.24 3.59
C TYR A 300 -12.34 -29.61 2.42
N GLY A 301 -11.42 -30.57 2.55
CA GLY A 301 -10.56 -31.02 1.43
C GLY A 301 -9.53 -29.96 1.01
N ASP A 302 -9.09 -30.01 -0.26
CA ASP A 302 -8.16 -29.01 -0.82
C ASP A 302 -8.92 -27.75 -1.26
N LEU A 303 -9.34 -26.97 -0.27
CA LEU A 303 -10.08 -25.71 -0.42
C LEU A 303 -9.45 -24.76 -1.44
N LEU A 304 -8.12 -24.69 -1.47
CA LEU A 304 -7.40 -23.82 -2.39
C LEU A 304 -7.69 -24.22 -3.83
N GLN A 305 -7.64 -25.51 -4.14
CA GLN A 305 -7.90 -26.01 -5.48
C GLN A 305 -9.33 -25.69 -5.94
N ASP A 306 -10.32 -25.85 -5.07
CA ASP A 306 -11.71 -25.60 -5.44
C ASP A 306 -12.02 -24.11 -5.63
N ILE A 307 -11.38 -23.23 -4.85
CA ILE A 307 -11.64 -21.79 -4.87
C ILE A 307 -10.92 -21.10 -6.02
N LEU A 308 -9.68 -21.51 -6.33
CA LEU A 308 -8.77 -20.77 -7.19
C LEU A 308 -9.34 -20.42 -8.58
N PRO A 309 -10.04 -21.33 -9.30
CA PRO A 309 -10.63 -21.01 -10.60
C PRO A 309 -11.75 -19.96 -10.56
N HIS A 310 -12.32 -19.70 -9.38
CA HIS A 310 -13.41 -18.76 -9.19
C HIS A 310 -12.94 -17.37 -8.70
N VAL A 311 -11.64 -17.21 -8.44
CA VAL A 311 -11.08 -15.94 -7.95
C VAL A 311 -10.89 -14.97 -9.09
N SER A 312 -11.46 -13.77 -8.96
CA SER A 312 -11.34 -12.72 -9.98
C SER A 312 -10.19 -11.76 -9.69
N VAL A 313 -9.86 -11.55 -8.41
CA VAL A 313 -8.84 -10.58 -7.97
C VAL A 313 -7.94 -11.20 -6.90
N PHE A 314 -6.63 -11.07 -7.06
CA PHE A 314 -5.64 -11.36 -6.05
C PHE A 314 -4.94 -10.06 -5.67
N ALA A 315 -4.98 -9.70 -4.40
CA ALA A 315 -4.45 -8.44 -3.89
C ALA A 315 -3.41 -8.68 -2.78
N ARG A 316 -2.49 -7.73 -2.57
CA ARG A 316 -1.37 -7.87 -1.61
C ARG A 316 -0.58 -9.18 -1.77
N VAL A 317 -0.46 -9.73 -2.98
CA VAL A 317 0.25 -11.00 -3.20
C VAL A 317 1.74 -10.79 -3.50
N ALA A 318 2.58 -11.55 -2.78
CA ALA A 318 4.03 -11.54 -2.97
C ALA A 318 4.44 -12.29 -4.26
N PRO A 319 5.64 -12.03 -4.83
CA PRO A 319 6.10 -12.70 -6.05
C PRO A 319 6.01 -14.25 -5.99
N LYS A 320 6.43 -14.86 -4.88
CA LYS A 320 6.30 -16.32 -4.66
C LYS A 320 4.85 -16.81 -4.67
N GLN A 321 3.91 -16.00 -4.16
CA GLN A 321 2.49 -16.34 -4.18
C GLN A 321 1.89 -16.20 -5.57
N LYS A 322 2.42 -15.31 -6.43
CA LYS A 322 2.02 -15.25 -7.84
C LYS A 322 2.38 -16.54 -8.58
N GLU A 323 3.59 -17.03 -8.36
CA GLU A 323 4.06 -18.31 -8.90
C GLU A 323 3.17 -19.47 -8.44
N LEU A 324 2.83 -19.51 -7.14
CA LEU A 324 1.88 -20.48 -6.60
C LEU A 324 0.55 -20.47 -7.35
N VAL A 325 -0.10 -19.31 -7.48
CA VAL A 325 -1.41 -19.20 -8.16
C VAL A 325 -1.34 -19.77 -9.58
N ILE A 326 -0.30 -19.40 -10.34
CA ILE A 326 -0.14 -19.88 -11.72
C ILE A 326 0.14 -21.39 -11.76
N THR A 327 1.04 -21.89 -10.91
CA THR A 327 1.40 -23.32 -10.90
C THR A 327 0.23 -24.20 -10.46
N THR A 328 -0.57 -23.78 -9.48
CA THR A 328 -1.78 -24.51 -9.06
C THR A 328 -2.84 -24.55 -10.18
N LEU A 329 -3.08 -23.44 -10.89
CA LEU A 329 -3.99 -23.45 -12.05
C LEU A 329 -3.48 -24.37 -13.17
N LYS A 330 -2.17 -24.40 -13.45
CA LYS A 330 -1.59 -25.33 -14.43
C LYS A 330 -1.75 -26.79 -14.02
N GLN A 331 -1.59 -27.10 -12.74
CA GLN A 331 -1.79 -28.47 -12.20
C GLN A 331 -3.24 -28.94 -12.38
N GLN A 332 -4.21 -28.03 -12.38
CA GLN A 332 -5.62 -28.31 -12.64
C GLN A 332 -5.96 -28.43 -14.14
N GLY A 333 -4.98 -28.23 -15.03
CA GLY A 333 -5.14 -28.32 -16.48
C GLY A 333 -5.52 -27.02 -17.17
N PHE A 334 -5.51 -25.87 -16.48
CA PHE A 334 -5.72 -24.57 -17.13
C PHE A 334 -4.48 -24.14 -17.91
N THR A 335 -4.71 -23.53 -19.08
CA THR A 335 -3.65 -22.80 -19.80
C THR A 335 -3.59 -21.37 -19.26
N THR A 336 -2.42 -20.99 -18.73
CA THR A 336 -2.15 -19.70 -18.08
C THR A 336 -0.89 -19.07 -18.62
#